data_AF-A0A934D9N1-F1
#
_entry.id   AF-A0A934D9N1-F1
#
_cell.length_a   1.000
_cell.length_b   1.000
_cell.length_c   1.000
_cell.angle_alpha   90.00
_cell.angle_beta   90.00
_cell.angle_gamma   90.00
#
_symmetry.space_group_name_H-M   'P 1'
#
loop_
_entity.id
_entity.type
_entity.pdbx_description
1 polymer ?
#
loop_
_entity_poly.entity_id
_entity_poly.type
_entity_poly.pdbx_seq_one_letter_code
_entity_poly.pdbx_strand_id
1 'polypeptide(L)'
;MEAKTKTILIVVFSFVLGAAAGGYSVNRWLHHSEVPPQVRQSWSKMFTERMHLDSVQAAKVDSIVTYFRTHIDWYRRSMMQTRDTTRTEIRKILSAEQNKLFDDYIKEMNERESKRHEPANQGK
;
A
#
# COMPACT_ATOMS: atom_id res chain seq x y z
N MET A 1 -42.19 16.29 7.47
CA MET A 1 -40.95 15.57 7.85
C MET A 1 -40.31 16.30 9.02
N GLU A 2 -40.26 15.66 10.19
CA GLU A 2 -39.71 16.25 11.41
C GLU A 2 -38.24 16.68 11.22
N ALA A 3 -37.85 17.78 11.87
CA ALA A 3 -36.49 18.34 11.81
C ALA A 3 -35.39 17.31 12.19
N LYS A 4 -35.75 16.31 13.00
CA LYS A 4 -34.86 15.22 13.42
C LYS A 4 -34.46 14.31 12.25
N THR A 5 -35.38 13.99 11.35
CA THR A 5 -35.12 13.11 10.19
C THR A 5 -34.18 13.76 9.17
N LYS A 6 -34.31 15.08 8.95
CA LYS A 6 -33.42 15.83 8.04
C LYS A 6 -31.98 15.89 8.56
N THR A 7 -31.82 16.03 9.88
CA THR A 7 -30.50 16.12 10.52
C THR A 7 -29.76 14.78 10.44
N ILE A 8 -30.46 13.66 10.69
CA ILE A 8 -29.87 12.32 10.58
C ILE A 8 -29.43 12.03 9.13
N LEU A 9 -30.23 12.42 8.14
CA LEU A 9 -29.87 12.27 6.73
C LEU A 9 -28.59 13.04 6.37
N ILE A 10 -28.41 14.25 6.88
CA ILE A 10 -27.20 15.05 6.64
C ILE A 10 -25.97 14.39 7.28
N VAL A 11 -26.08 13.89 8.51
CA VAL A 11 -24.96 13.21 9.20
C VAL A 11 -24.55 11.94 8.46
N VAL A 12 -25.52 11.13 8.03
CA VAL A 12 -25.26 9.91 7.26
C VAL A 12 -24.63 10.25 5.90
N PHE A 13 -25.13 11.26 5.19
CA PHE A 13 -24.55 11.70 3.92
C PHE A 13 -23.12 12.23 4.08
N SER A 14 -22.86 12.97 5.15
CA SER A 14 -21.52 13.48 5.49
C SER A 14 -20.54 12.34 5.74
N PHE A 15 -20.99 11.29 6.45
CA PHE A 15 -20.17 10.13 6.75
C PHE A 15 -19.89 9.29 5.50
N VAL A 16 -20.88 9.11 4.62
CA VAL A 16 -20.72 8.40 3.35
C VAL A 16 -19.82 9.18 2.39
N LEU A 17 -19.97 10.51 2.30
CA LEU A 17 -19.09 11.35 1.49
C LEU A 17 -17.66 11.39 2.04
N GLY A 18 -17.50 11.45 3.37
CA GLY A 18 -16.20 11.36 4.02
C GLY A 18 -15.52 10.01 3.80
N ALA A 19 -16.28 8.91 3.89
CA ALA A 19 -15.78 7.56 3.62
C ALA A 19 -15.46 7.33 2.15
N ALA A 20 -16.26 7.88 1.22
CA ALA A 20 -16.00 7.80 -0.22
C ALA A 20 -14.79 8.65 -0.63
N ALA A 21 -14.68 9.87 -0.10
CA ALA A 21 -13.53 10.74 -0.35
C ALA A 21 -12.25 10.13 0.26
N GLY A 22 -12.30 9.73 1.54
CA GLY A 22 -11.18 9.08 2.22
C GLY A 22 -10.79 7.75 1.56
N GLY A 23 -11.78 6.93 1.18
CA GLY A 23 -11.57 5.67 0.46
C GLY A 23 -10.95 5.89 -0.93
N TYR A 24 -11.40 6.89 -1.69
CA TYR A 24 -10.82 7.23 -2.99
C TYR A 24 -9.38 7.78 -2.85
N SER A 25 -9.13 8.65 -1.87
CA SER A 25 -7.79 9.19 -1.59
C SER A 25 -6.81 8.11 -1.14
N VAL A 26 -7.23 7.22 -0.23
CA VAL A 26 -6.42 6.11 0.28
C VAL A 26 -6.20 5.05 -0.80
N ASN A 27 -7.23 4.73 -1.60
CA ASN A 27 -7.09 3.79 -2.71
C ASN A 27 -6.14 4.33 -3.78
N ARG A 28 -6.20 5.64 -4.08
CA ARG A 28 -5.25 6.29 -5.00
C ARG A 28 -3.84 6.34 -4.44
N TRP A 29 -3.66 6.58 -3.14
CA TRP A 29 -2.33 6.63 -2.49
C TRP A 29 -1.68 5.24 -2.38
N LEU A 30 -2.46 4.21 -2.05
CA LEU A 30 -1.99 2.82 -2.02
C LEU A 30 -1.67 2.26 -3.41
N HIS A 31 -2.38 2.70 -4.46
CA HIS A 31 -2.09 2.34 -5.86
C HIS A 31 -1.07 3.28 -6.55
N HIS A 32 -0.61 4.35 -5.90
CA HIS A 32 0.45 5.25 -6.39
C HIS A 32 1.74 5.15 -5.55
N SER A 33 1.97 4.05 -4.84
CA SER A 33 3.32 3.70 -4.39
C SER A 33 4.23 3.22 -5.54
N GLU A 34 4.01 3.76 -6.75
CA GLU A 34 5.05 3.82 -7.76
C GLU A 34 6.09 4.82 -7.24
N VAL A 35 7.31 4.34 -7.03
CA VAL A 35 8.45 5.21 -6.71
C VAL A 35 8.40 6.42 -7.65
N PRO A 36 8.37 7.68 -7.14
CA PRO A 36 8.21 8.84 -7.99
C PRO A 36 9.24 8.79 -9.13
N PRO A 37 8.84 9.04 -10.39
CA PRO A 37 9.68 8.82 -11.57
C PRO A 37 11.03 9.54 -11.49
N GLN A 38 11.10 10.60 -10.69
CA GLN A 38 12.29 11.39 -10.38
C GLN A 38 13.40 10.55 -9.67
N VAL A 39 13.04 9.65 -8.75
CA VAL A 39 13.98 8.76 -8.05
C VAL A 39 14.35 7.54 -8.93
N ARG A 40 13.42 7.09 -9.77
CA ARG A 40 13.66 6.00 -10.73
C ARG A 40 14.68 6.40 -11.79
N GLN A 41 14.56 7.61 -12.33
CA GLN A 41 15.53 8.16 -13.26
C GLN A 41 16.87 8.45 -12.58
N SER A 42 16.89 8.84 -11.30
CA SER A 42 18.14 9.12 -10.60
C SER A 42 19.01 7.87 -10.43
N TRP A 43 18.47 6.73 -10.00
CA TRP A 43 19.28 5.51 -9.82
C TRP A 43 19.80 4.95 -11.14
N SER A 44 18.94 4.82 -12.16
CA SER A 44 19.33 4.26 -13.46
C SER A 44 20.37 5.13 -14.15
N LYS A 45 20.20 6.46 -14.06
CA LYS A 45 21.16 7.44 -14.58
C LYS A 45 22.49 7.37 -13.83
N MET A 46 22.49 7.38 -12.49
CA MET A 46 23.71 7.25 -11.68
C MET A 46 24.45 5.94 -11.93
N PHE A 47 23.73 4.83 -12.08
CA PHE A 47 24.32 3.53 -12.37
C PHE A 47 24.95 3.49 -13.76
N THR A 48 24.23 3.97 -14.77
CA THR A 48 24.69 4.06 -16.17
C THR A 48 25.92 4.95 -16.29
N GLU A 49 25.90 6.12 -15.64
CA GLU A 49 27.02 7.07 -15.63
C GLU A 49 28.25 6.51 -14.91
N ARG A 50 28.07 5.89 -13.74
CA ARG A 50 29.18 5.33 -12.94
C ARG A 50 29.83 4.11 -13.59
N MET A 51 29.06 3.32 -14.33
CA MET A 51 29.54 2.12 -15.01
C MET A 51 29.97 2.40 -16.47
N HIS A 52 29.85 3.65 -16.93
CA HIS A 52 30.16 4.06 -18.30
C HIS A 52 29.52 3.15 -19.36
N LEU A 53 28.25 2.78 -19.14
CA LEU A 53 27.55 1.88 -20.05
C LEU A 53 27.31 2.54 -21.40
N ASP A 54 27.50 1.79 -22.47
CA ASP A 54 27.03 2.22 -23.79
C ASP A 54 25.48 2.17 -23.86
N SER A 55 24.91 2.76 -24.91
CA SER A 55 23.45 2.86 -25.06
C SER A 55 22.75 1.51 -25.16
N VAL A 56 23.41 0.49 -25.71
CA VAL A 56 22.86 -0.86 -25.85
C VAL A 56 22.90 -1.59 -24.49
N GLN A 57 23.97 -1.43 -23.73
CA GLN A 57 24.13 -1.96 -22.38
C GLN A 57 23.14 -1.30 -21.40
N ALA A 58 22.98 0.02 -21.46
CA ALA A 58 22.03 0.77 -20.64
C ALA A 58 20.59 0.30 -20.89
N ALA A 59 20.21 0.12 -22.17
CA ALA A 59 18.88 -0.40 -22.53
C ALA A 59 18.64 -1.83 -22.00
N LYS A 60 19.66 -2.69 -22.02
CA LYS A 60 19.58 -4.05 -21.43
C LYS A 60 19.45 -4.02 -19.91
N VAL A 61 20.16 -3.14 -19.23
CA VAL A 61 20.04 -2.99 -17.77
C VAL A 61 18.64 -2.49 -17.40
N ASP A 62 18.12 -1.50 -18.12
CA ASP A 62 16.77 -0.97 -17.85
C ASP A 62 15.68 -2.02 -18.07
N SER A 63 15.81 -2.88 -19.10
CA SER A 63 14.87 -3.96 -19.34
C SER A 63 14.90 -5.02 -18.23
N ILE A 64 16.10 -5.41 -17.77
CA ILE A 64 16.29 -6.34 -16.64
C ILE A 64 15.64 -5.77 -15.38
N VAL A 65 15.94 -4.52 -15.04
CA VAL A 65 15.42 -3.86 -13.83
C VAL A 65 13.89 -3.72 -13.90
N THR A 66 13.35 -3.37 -15.07
CA THR A 66 11.90 -3.27 -15.29
C THR A 66 11.22 -4.63 -15.17
N TYR A 67 11.81 -5.69 -15.72
CA TYR A 67 11.33 -7.06 -15.56
C TYR A 67 11.28 -7.47 -14.08
N PHE A 68 12.38 -7.28 -13.34
CA PHE A 68 12.46 -7.64 -11.92
C PHE A 68 11.43 -6.89 -11.08
N ARG A 69 11.22 -5.59 -11.33
CA ARG A 69 10.17 -4.80 -10.63
C ARG A 69 8.79 -5.38 -10.86
N THR A 70 8.46 -5.65 -12.11
CA THR A 70 7.16 -6.24 -12.47
C THR A 70 6.94 -7.58 -11.77
N HIS A 71 8.00 -8.39 -11.66
CA HIS A 71 7.97 -9.67 -10.95
C HIS A 71 7.78 -9.51 -9.44
N ILE A 72 8.48 -8.56 -8.82
CA ILE A 72 8.35 -8.25 -7.39
C ILE A 72 6.94 -7.74 -7.08
N ASP A 73 6.38 -6.87 -7.92
CA ASP A 73 5.02 -6.35 -7.72
C ASP A 73 3.97 -7.45 -7.85
N TRP A 74 4.16 -8.36 -8.81
CA TRP A 74 3.32 -9.55 -8.93
C TRP A 74 3.41 -10.43 -7.68
N TYR A 75 4.63 -10.73 -7.22
CA TYR A 75 4.84 -11.55 -6.03
C TYR A 75 4.24 -10.91 -4.77
N ARG A 76 4.41 -9.59 -4.59
CA ARG A 76 3.81 -8.83 -3.49
C ARG A 76 2.29 -8.96 -3.48
N ARG A 77 1.64 -8.81 -4.65
CA ARG A 77 0.18 -8.99 -4.77
C ARG A 77 -0.26 -10.41 -4.42
N SER A 78 0.45 -11.41 -4.91
CA SER A 78 0.18 -12.83 -4.61
C SER A 78 0.31 -13.14 -3.11
N MET A 79 1.32 -12.59 -2.46
CA MET A 79 1.52 -12.72 -1.01
C MET A 79 0.39 -12.05 -0.21
N MET A 80 -0.06 -10.86 -0.61
CA MET A 80 -1.20 -10.19 0.02
C MET A 80 -2.48 -11.03 -0.09
N GLN A 81 -2.77 -11.57 -1.27
CA GLN A 81 -3.94 -12.41 -1.50
C GLN A 81 -3.89 -13.69 -0.65
N THR A 82 -2.72 -14.35 -0.59
CA THR A 82 -2.51 -15.55 0.22
C THR A 82 -2.76 -15.24 1.70
N ARG A 83 -2.17 -14.15 2.21
CA ARG A 83 -2.35 -13.69 3.59
C ARG A 83 -3.82 -13.42 3.92
N ASP A 84 -4.55 -12.74 3.04
CA ASP A 84 -5.95 -12.39 3.28
C ASP A 84 -6.87 -13.62 3.24
N THR A 85 -6.55 -14.59 2.37
CA THR A 85 -7.21 -15.89 2.34
C THR A 85 -6.96 -16.65 3.64
N THR A 86 -5.70 -16.75 4.10
CA THR A 86 -5.35 -17.40 5.36
C THR A 86 -6.07 -16.75 6.55
N ARG A 87 -6.13 -15.42 6.61
CA ARG A 87 -6.87 -14.70 7.66
C ARG A 87 -8.36 -15.06 7.64
N THR A 88 -8.95 -15.18 6.45
CA THR A 88 -10.36 -15.57 6.30
C THR A 88 -10.61 -16.98 6.80
N GLU A 89 -9.74 -17.95 6.46
CA GLU A 89 -9.87 -19.32 6.96
C GLU A 89 -9.69 -19.41 8.48
N ILE A 90 -8.76 -18.63 9.05
CA ILE A 90 -8.60 -18.54 10.51
C ILE A 90 -9.89 -18.02 11.16
N ARG A 91 -10.53 -16.98 10.61
CA ARG A 91 -11.76 -16.43 11.21
C ARG A 91 -12.91 -17.44 11.29
N LYS A 92 -12.97 -18.42 10.39
CA LYS A 92 -14.01 -19.46 10.37
C LYS A 92 -13.93 -20.41 11.56
N ILE A 93 -12.75 -20.59 12.16
CA ILE A 93 -12.54 -21.51 13.29
C ILE A 93 -12.57 -20.80 14.65
N LEU A 94 -12.60 -19.47 14.66
CA LEU A 94 -12.58 -18.66 15.89
C LEU A 94 -14.00 -18.29 16.34
N SER A 95 -14.19 -18.20 17.66
CA SER A 95 -15.38 -17.60 18.25
C SER A 95 -15.46 -16.10 17.97
N ALA A 96 -16.62 -15.47 18.21
CA ALA A 96 -16.77 -14.02 18.03
C ALA A 96 -15.78 -13.19 18.88
N GLU A 97 -15.53 -13.63 20.13
CA GLU A 97 -14.58 -12.97 21.02
C GLU A 97 -13.14 -13.16 20.55
N GLN A 98 -12.77 -14.37 20.11
CA GLN A 98 -11.45 -14.65 19.56
C GLN A 98 -11.18 -13.90 18.25
N ASN A 99 -12.20 -13.71 17.41
CA ASN A 99 -12.10 -12.92 16.20
C ASN A 99 -11.74 -11.46 16.50
N LYS A 100 -12.32 -10.88 17.56
CA LYS A 100 -11.96 -9.52 18.00
C LYS A 100 -10.49 -9.44 18.42
N LEU A 101 -10.02 -10.39 19.24
CA LEU A 101 -8.62 -10.45 19.65
C LEU A 101 -7.67 -10.64 18.46
N PHE A 102 -8.09 -11.43 17.46
CA PHE A 102 -7.33 -11.66 16.24
C PHE A 102 -7.23 -10.40 15.36
N ASP A 103 -8.31 -9.63 15.24
CA ASP A 103 -8.30 -8.37 14.50
C ASP A 103 -7.42 -7.31 15.19
N ASP A 104 -7.47 -7.24 16.53
CA ASP A 104 -6.59 -6.37 17.33
C ASP A 104 -5.12 -6.76 17.14
N TYR A 105 -4.81 -8.06 17.17
CA TYR A 105 -3.46 -8.57 16.90
C TYR A 105 -2.96 -8.21 15.49
N ILE A 106 -3.80 -8.37 14.46
CA ILE A 106 -3.44 -7.99 13.08
C ILE A 106 -3.15 -6.49 12.99
N LYS A 107 -3.98 -5.66 13.64
CA LYS A 107 -3.80 -4.21 13.65
C LYS A 107 -2.46 -3.82 14.29
N GLU A 108 -2.14 -4.39 15.45
CA GLU A 108 -0.87 -4.15 16.14
C GLU A 108 0.33 -4.54 15.26
N MET A 109 0.26 -5.68 14.59
CA MET A 109 1.33 -6.14 13.70
C MET A 109 1.54 -5.19 12.51
N ASN A 110 0.45 -4.70 11.89
CA ASN A 110 0.56 -3.74 10.79
C ASN A 110 1.15 -2.40 11.27
N GLU A 111 0.81 -1.94 12.48
CA GLU A 111 1.38 -0.72 13.07
C GLU A 111 2.87 -0.85 13.41
N ARG A 112 3.32 -2.04 13.83
CA ARG A 112 4.75 -2.32 14.04
C ARG A 112 5.52 -2.31 12.72
N GLU A 113 4.91 -2.81 11.65
CA GLU A 113 5.52 -2.85 10.32
C GLU A 113 5.58 -1.46 9.68
N SER A 114 4.53 -0.64 9.83
CA SER A 114 4.54 0.74 9.32
C SER A 114 5.60 1.61 10.01
N LYS A 115 5.78 1.46 11.33
CA LYS A 115 6.83 2.16 12.09
C LYS A 115 8.26 1.77 11.67
N ARG A 116 8.47 0.57 11.11
CA ARG A 116 9.78 0.18 10.55
C ARG A 116 10.05 0.78 9.17
N HIS A 117 9.00 1.20 8.46
CA HIS A 117 9.08 1.76 7.12
C HIS A 117 8.90 3.29 7.07
N GLU A 118 8.64 3.94 8.21
CA GLU A 118 8.83 5.39 8.31
C GLU A 118 10.32 5.69 8.07
N PRO A 119 10.67 6.50 7.04
CA PRO A 119 12.04 6.93 6.88
C PRO A 119 12.41 7.69 8.15
N ALA A 120 13.57 7.36 8.73
CA ALA A 120 14.17 8.10 9.83
C ALA A 120 14.45 9.54 9.37
N ASN A 121 13.42 10.37 9.34
CA ASN A 121 13.55 11.79 9.05
C ASN A 121 13.83 12.49 10.38
N GLN A 122 15.01 12.23 10.95
CA GLN A 122 15.55 13.04 12.04
C GLN A 122 17.08 13.10 11.95
N GLY A 123 17.57 14.29 11.57
CA GLY A 123 18.81 14.83 12.13
C GLY A 123 20.03 14.86 11.22
N LYS A 124 20.10 15.85 10.33
CA LYS A 124 21.10 16.94 10.37
C LYS A 124 20.93 17.89 9.19
#